data_AF-A0A7X3WI33-F1
#
_entry.id   AF-A0A7X3WI33-F1
#
_cell.length_a   1.000
_cell.length_b   1.000
_cell.length_c   1.000
_cell.angle_alpha   90.00
_cell.angle_beta   90.00
_cell.angle_gamma   90.00
#
_symmetry.space_group_name_H-M   'P 1'
#
loop_
_entity.id
_entity.type
_entity.pdbx_description
1 polymer ?
#
loop_
_entity_poly.entity_id
_entity_poly.type
_entity_poly.pdbx_seq_one_letter_code
_entity_poly.pdbx_strand_id
1 'polypeptide(L)'
;MYRHQSENNYHPFITLFSILAILVPILVISGCVKMEATRKADWETNFTDLHFVNAKMGWLVGLGGVIVHTADGGKTWVQQEVETTSDFKAVYFANEKYGWVVGDEGTIA
;
A
#
# COMPACT_ATOMS: atom_id res chain seq x y z
N MET A 1 35.27 51.59 -42.96
CA MET A 1 35.86 50.24 -43.03
C MET A 1 34.73 49.22 -42.84
N TYR A 2 34.64 48.24 -43.74
CA TYR A 2 33.72 47.09 -43.79
C TYR A 2 33.40 46.48 -42.40
N ARG A 3 32.22 45.93 -42.11
CA ARG A 3 31.66 44.74 -42.78
C ARG A 3 30.26 44.42 -42.21
N HIS A 4 29.41 43.92 -43.10
CA HIS A 4 28.24 43.08 -42.86
C HIS A 4 28.30 42.17 -41.63
N GLN A 5 27.15 41.96 -40.99
CA GLN A 5 26.56 40.63 -40.74
C GLN A 5 25.15 40.85 -40.17
N SER A 6 24.12 40.73 -41.01
CA SER A 6 23.29 39.52 -41.20
C SER A 6 22.49 39.18 -39.94
N GLU A 7 21.21 39.54 -40.02
CA GLU A 7 20.06 38.77 -39.57
C GLU A 7 20.28 37.85 -38.37
N ASN A 8 19.89 38.33 -37.20
CA ASN A 8 19.40 37.46 -36.14
C ASN A 8 18.11 38.07 -35.60
N ASN A 9 17.09 38.15 -36.47
CA ASN A 9 15.72 38.43 -36.06
C ASN A 9 15.12 37.17 -35.43
N TYR A 10 15.68 36.75 -34.30
CA TYR A 10 14.98 35.83 -33.41
C TYR A 10 13.85 36.62 -32.78
N HIS A 11 12.64 36.51 -33.36
CA HIS A 11 11.45 37.07 -32.76
C HIS A 11 11.31 36.47 -31.36
N PRO A 12 11.43 37.28 -30.28
CA PRO A 12 11.46 36.78 -28.90
C PRO A 12 10.20 36.01 -28.52
N PHE A 13 9.11 36.22 -29.28
CA PHE A 13 7.85 35.49 -29.15
C PHE A 13 7.92 34.05 -29.64
N ILE A 14 8.68 33.75 -30.71
CA ILE A 14 8.79 32.40 -31.28
C ILE A 14 9.64 31.50 -30.38
N THR A 15 10.72 32.04 -29.83
CA THR A 15 11.61 31.32 -28.91
C THR A 15 10.92 31.03 -27.58
N LEU A 16 10.15 31.98 -27.04
CA LEU A 16 9.37 31.78 -25.81
C LEU A 16 8.28 30.71 -25.97
N PHE A 17 7.56 30.72 -27.10
CA PHE A 17 6.53 29.71 -27.40
C PHE A 17 7.13 28.31 -27.52
N SER A 18 8.31 28.21 -28.12
CA SER A 18 9.04 26.95 -28.27
C SER A 18 9.54 26.40 -26.92
N ILE A 19 10.00 27.28 -26.02
CA ILE A 19 10.42 26.90 -24.66
C ILE A 19 9.22 26.41 -23.83
N LEU A 20 8.10 27.15 -23.87
CA LEU A 20 6.86 26.76 -23.19
C LEU A 20 6.29 25.43 -23.70
N ALA A 21 6.36 25.19 -25.02
CA ALA A 21 5.88 23.96 -25.64
C ALA A 21 6.67 22.70 -25.21
N ILE A 22 7.91 22.85 -24.75
CA ILE A 22 8.75 21.76 -24.23
C ILE A 22 8.64 21.65 -22.70
N LEU A 23 8.52 22.79 -22.00
CA LEU A 23 8.45 22.84 -20.55
C LEU A 23 7.13 22.26 -20.00
N VAL A 24 6.01 22.50 -20.68
CA VAL A 24 4.68 22.02 -20.24
C VAL A 24 4.59 20.49 -20.26
N PRO A 25 5.00 19.77 -21.32
CA PRO A 25 5.06 18.31 -21.30
C PRO A 25 5.99 17.76 -20.21
N ILE A 26 7.15 18.38 -19.99
CA ILE A 26 8.10 17.96 -18.95
C ILE A 26 7.47 18.07 -17.55
N LEU A 27 6.76 19.17 -17.28
CA LEU A 27 6.02 19.36 -16.01
C LEU A 27 4.88 18.35 -15.85
N VAL A 28 4.20 17.97 -16.95
CA VAL A 28 3.15 16.94 -16.94
C VAL A 28 3.74 15.54 -16.70
N ILE A 29 4.92 15.24 -17.25
CA ILE A 29 5.61 13.95 -17.08
C ILE A 29 6.24 13.82 -15.69
N SER A 30 6.75 14.91 -15.11
CA SER A 30 7.21 14.94 -13.71
C SER A 30 6.07 14.77 -12.69
N GLY A 31 4.82 14.93 -13.11
CA GLY A 31 3.62 14.61 -12.33
C GLY A 31 3.18 13.15 -12.39
N CYS A 32 3.97 12.24 -12.97
CA CYS A 32 3.65 10.81 -13.02
C CYS A 32 3.51 10.24 -11.60
N VAL A 33 2.26 10.03 -11.20
CA VAL A 33 1.89 9.44 -9.92
C VAL A 33 2.42 8.02 -9.85
N LYS A 34 3.31 7.77 -8.89
CA LYS A 34 3.36 6.46 -8.23
C LYS A 34 3.55 6.62 -6.73
N MET A 35 2.52 7.14 -6.07
CA MET A 35 2.31 6.81 -4.67
C MET A 35 1.57 5.48 -4.60
N GLU A 36 2.30 4.38 -4.74
CA GLU A 36 1.88 3.16 -4.07
C GLU A 36 2.32 3.35 -2.61
N ALA A 37 1.45 3.98 -1.82
CA ALA A 37 1.59 3.97 -0.37
C ALA A 37 1.28 2.54 0.09
N THR A 38 2.26 1.65 -0.03
CA THR A 38 2.20 0.34 0.60
C THR A 38 2.22 0.60 2.10
N ARG A 39 1.05 0.71 2.72
CA ARG A 39 0.92 0.85 4.17
C ARG A 39 1.43 -0.47 4.77
N LYS A 40 2.71 -0.51 5.17
CA LYS A 40 3.18 -1.57 6.05
C LYS A 40 2.42 -1.39 7.36
N ALA A 41 1.67 -2.41 7.76
CA ALA A 41 1.03 -2.36 9.05
C ALA A 41 2.08 -2.50 10.16
N ASP A 42 1.85 -1.89 11.32
CA ASP A 42 2.84 -1.80 12.41
C ASP A 42 3.16 -3.17 13.06
N TRP A 43 2.43 -4.22 12.69
CA TRP A 43 2.67 -5.57 13.18
C TRP A 43 3.92 -6.17 12.52
N GLU A 44 5.06 -6.10 13.22
CA GLU A 44 6.29 -6.82 12.87
C GLU A 44 6.17 -8.30 13.30
N THR A 45 5.23 -9.03 12.72
CA THR A 45 5.07 -10.48 12.94
C THR A 45 5.07 -11.24 11.63
N ASN A 46 5.39 -12.53 11.70
CA ASN A 46 5.15 -13.46 10.61
C ASN A 46 3.74 -14.03 10.77
N PHE A 47 2.88 -13.73 9.81
CA PHE A 47 1.57 -14.39 9.74
C PHE A 47 1.73 -15.83 9.28
N THR A 48 0.98 -16.71 9.92
CA THR A 48 1.03 -18.15 9.70
C THR A 48 -0.18 -18.64 8.91
N ASP A 49 -1.33 -17.99 9.06
CA ASP A 49 -2.56 -18.38 8.36
C ASP A 49 -3.53 -17.21 8.16
N LEU A 50 -4.42 -17.36 7.17
CA LEU A 50 -5.46 -16.41 6.76
C LEU A 50 -6.76 -17.15 6.46
N HIS A 51 -7.85 -16.72 7.08
CA HIS A 51 -9.18 -17.24 6.75
C HIS A 51 -10.20 -16.12 6.51
N PHE A 52 -10.93 -16.20 5.40
CA PHE A 52 -12.07 -15.35 5.11
C PHE A 52 -13.35 -16.19 5.18
N VAL A 53 -14.30 -15.75 6.00
CA VAL A 53 -15.62 -16.40 6.12
C VAL A 53 -16.60 -15.92 5.06
N ASN A 54 -16.38 -14.72 4.53
CA ASN A 54 -17.06 -14.15 3.38
C ASN A 54 -16.12 -13.14 2.68
N ALA A 55 -16.58 -12.45 1.64
CA ALA A 55 -15.75 -11.52 0.87
C ALA A 55 -15.26 -10.27 1.65
N LYS A 56 -15.78 -10.02 2.85
CA LYS A 56 -15.48 -8.83 3.66
C LYS A 56 -14.80 -9.15 4.98
N MET A 57 -15.22 -10.24 5.63
CA MET A 57 -14.78 -10.61 6.98
C MET A 57 -13.68 -11.67 6.90
N GLY A 58 -12.53 -11.34 7.45
CA GLY A 58 -11.39 -12.25 7.48
C GLY A 58 -10.46 -12.00 8.66
N TRP A 59 -9.65 -13.02 8.96
CA TRP A 59 -8.70 -13.04 10.07
C TRP A 59 -7.34 -13.53 9.63
N LEU A 60 -6.30 -12.85 10.11
CA LEU A 60 -4.91 -13.31 10.06
C LEU A 60 -4.46 -13.65 11.46
N VAL A 61 -3.64 -14.69 11.57
CA VAL A 61 -2.99 -15.10 12.81
C VAL A 61 -1.50 -15.28 12.59
N GLY A 62 -0.70 -15.17 13.66
CA GLY A 62 0.75 -15.23 13.52
C GLY A 62 1.50 -15.42 14.83
N LEU A 63 2.81 -15.21 14.74
CA LEU A 63 3.73 -15.37 15.87
C LEU A 63 3.46 -14.32 16.96
N GLY A 64 3.79 -14.66 18.20
CA GLY A 64 3.67 -13.76 19.35
C GLY A 64 2.22 -13.46 19.77
N GLY A 65 1.29 -14.38 19.53
CA GLY A 65 -0.12 -14.21 19.90
C GLY A 65 -0.87 -13.18 19.05
N VAL A 66 -0.46 -12.93 17.81
CA VAL A 66 -1.13 -11.93 16.97
C VAL A 66 -2.38 -12.52 16.31
N ILE A 67 -3.52 -11.86 16.53
CA ILE A 67 -4.76 -12.03 15.77
C ILE A 67 -5.17 -10.65 15.24
N VAL A 68 -5.42 -10.53 13.93
CA VAL A 68 -5.97 -9.31 13.33
C VAL A 68 -7.17 -9.63 12.45
N HIS A 69 -8.17 -8.75 12.48
CA HIS A 69 -9.46 -8.89 11.81
C HIS A 69 -9.67 -7.79 10.78
N THR A 70 -10.28 -8.12 9.64
CA THR A 70 -10.82 -7.15 8.69
C THR A 70 -12.32 -7.36 8.52
N ALA A 71 -13.06 -6.26 8.39
CA ALA A 71 -14.50 -6.26 8.07
C ALA A 71 -14.80 -5.63 6.70
N ASP A 72 -13.77 -5.27 5.93
CA ASP A 72 -13.89 -4.52 4.67
C ASP A 72 -13.10 -5.14 3.50
N GLY A 73 -12.82 -6.44 3.58
CA GLY A 73 -12.13 -7.19 2.54
C GLY A 73 -10.62 -6.96 2.54
N GLY A 74 -10.04 -6.64 3.70
CA GLY A 74 -8.60 -6.47 3.89
C GLY A 74 -8.06 -5.06 3.61
N LYS A 75 -8.93 -4.06 3.47
CA LYS A 75 -8.49 -2.65 3.30
C LYS A 75 -8.02 -2.07 4.64
N THR A 76 -8.74 -2.41 5.71
CA THR A 76 -8.37 -2.11 7.09
C THR A 76 -8.34 -3.38 7.92
N TRP A 77 -7.43 -3.38 8.89
CA TRP A 77 -7.18 -4.49 9.79
C TRP A 77 -7.11 -3.95 11.22
N VAL A 78 -7.71 -4.66 12.17
CA VAL A 78 -7.79 -4.28 13.58
C VAL A 78 -7.28 -5.46 14.41
N GLN A 79 -6.30 -5.20 15.26
CA GLN A 79 -5.77 -6.21 16.18
C GLN A 79 -6.80 -6.58 17.23
N GLN A 80 -6.90 -7.87 17.52
CA GLN A 80 -7.74 -8.41 18.58
C GLN A 80 -6.86 -8.66 19.81
N GLU A 81 -7.36 -8.29 20.98
CA GLU A 81 -6.67 -8.55 22.24
C GLU A 81 -6.79 -10.02 22.61
N VAL A 82 -5.68 -10.63 23.02
CA VAL A 82 -5.63 -12.00 23.52
C VAL A 82 -4.72 -12.06 24.75
N GLU A 83 -5.03 -12.95 25.68
CA GLU A 83 -4.26 -13.13 26.93
C GLU A 83 -3.14 -14.17 26.77
N THR A 84 -2.50 -14.20 25.60
CA THR A 84 -1.40 -15.13 25.33
C THR A 84 -0.41 -14.54 24.33
N THR A 85 0.84 -14.96 24.45
CA THR A 85 1.90 -14.68 23.47
C THR A 85 2.31 -15.91 22.68
N SER A 86 1.61 -17.05 22.87
CA SER A 86 1.86 -18.28 22.12
C SER A 86 1.68 -18.03 20.62
N ASP A 87 2.50 -18.68 19.80
CA ASP A 87 2.34 -18.57 18.37
C ASP A 87 1.07 -19.28 17.91
N PHE A 88 0.26 -18.57 17.12
CA PHE A 88 -0.85 -19.18 16.42
C PHE A 88 -0.38 -19.75 15.08
N LYS A 89 -0.92 -20.90 14.70
CA LYS A 89 -0.52 -21.63 13.49
C LYS A 89 -1.64 -21.77 12.47
N ALA A 90 -2.90 -21.76 12.91
CA ALA A 90 -4.05 -21.88 12.02
C ALA A 90 -5.26 -21.14 12.56
N VAL A 91 -6.10 -20.65 11.64
CA VAL A 91 -7.38 -20.00 11.95
C VAL A 91 -8.48 -20.57 11.06
N TYR A 92 -9.64 -20.85 11.65
CA TYR A 92 -10.80 -21.28 10.89
C TYR A 92 -12.09 -20.76 11.50
N PHE A 93 -12.99 -20.26 10.65
CA PHE A 93 -14.33 -19.87 11.04
C PHE A 93 -15.40 -20.58 10.21
N ALA A 94 -16.34 -21.20 10.92
CA ALA A 94 -17.49 -21.87 10.33
C ALA A 94 -18.56 -20.89 9.87
N ASN A 95 -18.63 -19.72 10.51
CA ASN A 95 -19.50 -18.60 10.16
C ASN A 95 -18.99 -17.30 10.81
N GLU A 96 -19.67 -16.18 10.57
CA GLU A 96 -19.26 -14.85 11.03
C GLU A 96 -19.13 -14.72 12.55
N LYS A 97 -19.69 -15.66 13.32
CA LYS A 97 -19.72 -15.62 14.79
C LYS A 97 -18.85 -16.69 15.44
N TYR A 98 -18.66 -17.83 14.79
CA TYR A 98 -18.05 -19.02 15.39
C TYR A 98 -16.83 -19.49 14.60
N GLY A 99 -15.70 -19.55 15.29
CA GLY A 99 -14.45 -20.09 14.80
C GLY A 99 -13.44 -20.28 15.92
N TRP A 100 -12.25 -20.68 15.53
CA TRP A 100 -11.17 -21.09 16.41
C TRP A 100 -9.84 -20.69 15.81
N VAL A 101 -8.93 -20.30 16.69
CA VAL A 101 -7.51 -20.18 16.41
C VAL A 101 -6.78 -21.21 17.24
N VAL A 102 -5.82 -21.91 16.63
CA VAL A 102 -5.01 -22.92 17.32
C VAL A 102 -3.53 -22.60 17.18
N GLY A 103 -2.76 -22.92 18.21
CA GLY A 103 -1.34 -22.58 18.31
C GLY A 103 -0.51 -23.60 19.05
N ASP A 104 0.72 -23.19 19.38
CA ASP A 104 1.67 -24.01 20.12
C ASP A 104 1.13 -24.37 21.52
N GLU A 105 1.65 -25.46 22.09
CA GLU A 105 1.32 -25.95 23.44
C GLU A 105 -0.17 -26.24 23.68
N GLY A 106 -0.94 -26.47 22.59
CA GLY A 106 -2.38 -26.70 22.67
C GLY A 106 -3.20 -25.45 22.92
N THR A 107 -2.63 -24.26 22.67
CA THR A 107 -3.33 -22.98 22.80
C THR A 107 -4.52 -22.94 21.83
N ILE A 108 -5.68 -22.54 22.35
CA ILE A 108 -6.91 -22.29 21.57
C ILE A 108 -7.46 -20.92 21.98
N ALA A 109 -7.87 -20.12 21.00
CA ALA A 109 -8.56 -18.85 21.18
C ALA A 109 -9.84 -18.80 20.34
#